data_AF-A0A358XPG3-F1
#
_entry.id   AF-A0A358XPG3-F1
#
_cell.length_a   1.000
_cell.length_b   1.000
_cell.length_c   1.000
_cell.angle_alpha   90.00
_cell.angle_beta   90.00
_cell.angle_gamma   90.00
#
_symmetry.space_group_name_H-M   'P 1'
#
loop_
_entity.id
_entity.type
_entity.pdbx_description
1 polymer ?
#
loop_
_entity_poly.entity_id
_entity_poly.type
_entity_poly.pdbx_seq_one_letter_code
_entity_poly.pdbx_strand_id
1 'polypeptide(L)' 'PGYAASKGGVGSMVKAFANEWASKGVNVNGLAPGYIATDNTEALRDDPERSKSILDRIPAGRWGTPEDFKGPA' A
#
# COMPACT_ATOMS: atom_id res chain seq x y z
N PRO A 1 2.56 -9.15 -13.77
CA PRO A 1 1.08 -9.25 -13.87
C PRO A 1 0.41 -9.79 -12.59
N GLY A 2 0.90 -10.89 -12.01
CA GLY A 2 0.25 -11.54 -10.86
C GLY A 2 0.08 -10.67 -9.61
N TYR A 3 1.09 -9.86 -9.26
CA TYR A 3 1.01 -8.95 -8.10
C TYR A 3 -0.09 -7.88 -8.28
N ALA A 4 -0.17 -7.26 -9.45
CA ALA A 4 -1.20 -6.25 -9.73
C ALA A 4 -2.61 -6.87 -9.71
N ALA A 5 -2.78 -8.05 -10.31
CA ALA A 5 -4.03 -8.79 -10.30
C ALA A 5 -4.46 -9.16 -8.87
N SER A 6 -3.54 -9.69 -8.05
CA SER A 6 -3.87 -10.08 -6.67
C SER A 6 -4.22 -8.88 -5.79
N LYS A 7 -3.53 -7.73 -5.92
CA LYS A 7 -3.87 -6.51 -5.17
C LYS A 7 -5.22 -5.91 -5.60
N GLY A 8 -5.56 -5.95 -6.89
CA GLY A 8 -6.90 -5.63 -7.36
C GLY A 8 -7.96 -6.56 -6.76
N GLY A 9 -7.67 -7.87 -6.73
CA GLY A 9 -8.53 -8.89 -6.12
C GLY A 9 -8.77 -8.65 -4.62
N VAL A 10 -7.73 -8.31 -3.86
CA VAL A 10 -7.86 -7.94 -2.44
C VAL A 10 -8.80 -6.74 -2.26
N GLY A 11 -8.71 -5.73 -3.13
CA GLY A 11 -9.61 -4.57 -3.11
C GLY A 11 -11.08 -4.95 -3.30
N SER A 12 -11.39 -5.88 -4.21
CA SER A 12 -12.74 -6.41 -4.40
C SER A 12 -13.20 -7.27 -3.22
N MET A 13 -12.31 -8.09 -2.66
CA MET A 13 -12.60 -8.95 -1.51
C MET A 13 -12.95 -8.15 -0.26
N VAL A 14 -12.22 -7.06 0.03
CA VAL A 14 -12.53 -6.14 1.13
C VAL A 14 -13.97 -5.63 1.04
N LYS A 15 -14.43 -5.22 -0.16
CA LYS A 15 -15.80 -4.74 -0.39
C LYS A 15 -16.84 -5.84 -0.18
N ALA A 16 -16.60 -7.03 -0.73
CA ALA A 16 -17.52 -8.15 -0.62
C ALA A 16 -17.71 -8.57 0.85
N PHE A 17 -16.62 -8.75 1.59
CA PHE A 17 -16.69 -9.17 2.99
C PHE A 17 -17.23 -8.08 3.91
N ALA A 18 -16.94 -6.80 3.64
CA ALA A 18 -17.59 -5.70 4.36
C ALA A 18 -19.11 -5.78 4.24
N ASN A 19 -19.65 -6.01 3.04
CA ASN A 19 -21.10 -6.13 2.82
C ASN A 19 -21.69 -7.36 3.53
N GLU A 20 -21.06 -8.52 3.40
CA GLU A 20 -21.61 -9.79 3.92
C GLU A 20 -21.53 -9.91 5.45
N TRP A 21 -20.51 -9.31 6.07
CA TRP A 21 -20.23 -9.52 7.50
C TRP A 21 -20.60 -8.33 8.38
N ALA A 22 -21.05 -7.21 7.80
CA ALA A 22 -21.54 -6.06 8.55
C ALA A 22 -22.67 -6.43 9.53
N SER A 23 -23.62 -7.28 9.12
CA SER A 23 -24.72 -7.75 9.98
C SER A 23 -24.26 -8.59 11.17
N LYS A 24 -23.02 -9.10 11.12
CA LYS A 24 -22.35 -9.84 12.19
C LYS A 24 -21.47 -8.94 13.06
N GLY A 25 -21.52 -7.62 12.85
CA GLY A 25 -20.71 -6.65 13.58
C GLY A 25 -19.21 -6.67 13.21
N VAL A 26 -18.85 -7.19 12.04
CA VAL A 26 -17.45 -7.27 11.59
C VAL A 26 -17.13 -6.16 10.60
N ASN A 27 -16.04 -5.42 10.86
CA ASN A 27 -15.50 -4.43 9.94
C ASN A 27 -14.38 -5.03 9.10
N VAL A 28 -14.45 -4.84 7.78
CA VAL A 28 -13.39 -5.26 6.85
C VAL A 28 -12.90 -4.04 6.09
N ASN A 29 -11.62 -3.71 6.27
CA ASN A 29 -10.95 -2.58 5.65
C ASN A 29 -9.62 -3.03 5.06
N GLY A 30 -9.05 -2.22 4.17
CA GLY A 30 -7.73 -2.46 3.60
C GLY A 30 -6.89 -1.20 3.58
N LEU A 31 -5.60 -1.34 3.89
CA LEU A 31 -4.60 -0.29 3.69
C LEU A 31 -3.85 -0.57 2.38
N ALA A 32 -3.69 0.46 1.55
CA ALA A 32 -2.93 0.41 0.31
C ALA A 32 -1.67 1.29 0.45
N PRO A 33 -0.54 0.71 0.91
CA PRO A 33 0.74 1.41 0.95
C PRO A 33 1.12 2.01 -0.41
N GLY A 34 1.73 3.20 -0.37
CA GLY A 34 2.51 3.72 -1.49
C GLY A 34 3.89 3.06 -1.56
N TYR A 35 4.90 3.85 -1.93
CA TYR A 35 6.29 3.40 -1.98
C TYR A 35 6.94 3.45 -0.59
N ILE A 36 7.14 2.29 0.05
CA ILE A 36 7.69 2.17 1.41
C ILE A 36 9.13 1.66 1.35
N ALA A 37 10.02 2.23 2.14
CA ALA A 37 11.42 1.83 2.27
C ALA A 37 11.56 0.51 3.04
N THR A 38 11.34 -0.60 2.35
CA THR A 38 11.56 -1.97 2.82
C THR A 38 12.36 -2.75 1.77
N ASP A 39 12.63 -4.03 2.03
CA ASP A 39 13.31 -4.94 1.10
C ASP A 39 12.62 -4.98 -0.28
N ASN A 40 11.28 -4.85 -0.31
CA ASN A 40 10.50 -4.84 -1.56
C ASN A 40 10.86 -3.68 -2.51
N THR A 41 11.41 -2.58 -2.00
CA THR A 41 11.76 -1.39 -2.80
C THR A 41 13.26 -1.10 -2.80
N GLU A 42 14.09 -1.92 -2.15
CA GLU A 42 15.55 -1.73 -2.08
C GLU A 42 16.17 -1.50 -3.45
N ALA A 43 15.96 -2.40 -4.40
CA ALA A 43 16.49 -2.27 -5.77
C ALA A 43 16.00 -1.02 -6.53
N LEU A 44 14.85 -0.44 -6.14
CA LEU A 44 14.35 0.82 -6.71
C LEU A 44 14.98 2.04 -6.04
N ARG A 45 15.33 1.92 -4.75
CA ARG A 45 15.98 2.98 -3.96
C ARG A 45 17.46 3.10 -4.29
N ASP A 46 18.12 1.97 -4.56
CA ASP A 46 19.55 1.89 -4.89
C ASP A 46 19.88 2.34 -6.31
N ASP A 47 18.85 2.47 -7.16
CA ASP A 47 18.96 3.07 -8.49
C ASP A 47 18.61 4.57 -8.40
N PRO A 48 19.59 5.48 -8.52
CA PRO A 48 19.35 6.91 -8.31
C PRO A 48 18.35 7.52 -9.29
N GLU A 49 18.33 7.06 -10.54
CA GLU A 49 17.42 7.59 -11.57
C GLU A 49 15.99 7.13 -11.30
N ARG A 50 15.81 5.83 -11.02
CA ARG A 50 14.48 5.30 -10.69
C ARG A 50 13.95 5.86 -9.39
N SER A 51 14.80 5.95 -8.35
CA SER A 51 14.43 6.53 -7.06
C SER A 51 13.96 7.98 -7.21
N LYS A 52 14.71 8.80 -7.94
CA LYS A 52 14.31 10.19 -8.24
C LYS A 52 12.99 10.26 -8.99
N SER A 53 12.85 9.48 -10.07
CA SER A 53 11.61 9.48 -10.88
C SER A 53 10.36 9.06 -10.10
N ILE A 54 10.52 8.23 -9.06
CA ILE A 54 9.44 7.85 -8.14
C ILE A 54 9.15 9.00 -7.18
N LEU A 55 10.18 9.56 -6.54
CA LEU A 55 10.02 10.66 -5.59
C LEU A 55 9.39 11.90 -6.22
N ASP A 56 9.73 12.24 -7.47
CA ASP A 56 9.14 13.36 -8.21
C ASP A 56 7.61 13.23 -8.40
N ARG A 57 7.07 12.01 -8.28
CA ARG A 57 5.63 11.71 -8.37
C ARG A 57 4.97 11.52 -7.01
N ILE A 58 5.72 11.57 -5.91
CA ILE A 58 5.20 11.45 -4.56
C ILE A 58 5.09 12.86 -3.97
N PRO A 59 3.88 13.40 -3.73
CA PRO A 59 3.73 14.76 -3.22
C PRO A 59 4.44 15.03 -1.88
N ALA A 60 4.60 14.01 -1.03
CA ALA A 60 5.32 14.12 0.24
C ALA A 60 6.85 14.21 0.07
N GLY A 61 7.39 13.99 -1.14
CA GLY A 61 8.82 14.09 -1.44
C GLY A 61 9.72 13.08 -0.73
N ARG A 62 9.15 12.04 -0.11
CA ARG A 62 9.89 11.01 0.65
C ARG A 62 9.33 9.61 0.41
N TRP A 63 10.18 8.61 0.61
CA TRP A 63 9.72 7.24 0.80
C TRP A 63 8.93 7.13 2.10
N GLY A 64 7.89 6.29 2.11
CA GLY A 64 7.23 5.92 3.34
C GLY A 64 8.13 5.00 4.18
N THR A 65 7.88 4.93 5.48
CA THR A 65 8.57 4.01 6.39
C THR A 65 7.54 3.16 7.16
N PRO A 66 7.94 2.06 7.81
CA PRO A 66 7.03 1.29 8.66
C PRO A 66 6.33 2.12 9.75
N GLU A 67 6.95 3.21 10.21
CA GLU A 67 6.40 4.13 11.20
C GLU A 67 5.13 4.85 10.71
N ASP A 68 5.01 5.08 9.40
CA ASP A 68 3.83 5.72 8.81
C ASP A 68 2.53 4.88 8.98
N PHE A 69 2.66 3.59 9.35
CA PHE A 69 1.54 2.67 9.56
C PHE A 69 1.08 2.57 11.01
N LYS A 70 1.74 3.25 11.95
CA LYS A 70 1.41 3.17 13.38
C LYS A 70 0.11 3.91 13.75
N GLY A 71 -0.59 4.50 12.77
CA GLY A 71 -1.87 5.19 12.94
C GLY A 71 -1.74 6.53 13.68
N PRO A 72 -2.85 7.25 13.90
CA PRO A 72 -2.90 8.34 14.88
C PRO A 72 -2.87 7.76 16.30
N ALA A 73 -2.20 8.48 17.21
CA ALA A 73 -2.59 8.46 18.61
C ALA A 73 -4.00 9.06 18.79
#